data_AF-A0A349FVE6-F1
#
_entry.id   AF-A0A349FVE6-F1
#
_cell.length_a   1.000
_cell.length_b   1.000
_cell.length_c   1.000
_cell.angle_alpha   90.00
_cell.angle_beta   90.00
_cell.angle_gamma   90.00
#
_symmetry.space_group_name_H-M   'P 1'
#
loop_
_entity.id
_entity.type
_entity.pdbx_description
1 polymer ?
#
loop_
_entity_poly.entity_id
_entity_poly.type
_entity_poly.pdbx_seq_one_letter_code
_entity_poly.pdbx_strand_id
1 'polypeptide(L)'
;MEEKLLLRDHMRCTRLIQRLEKPIGRASPFSFGGGLKNGGLSKEAMDVLGDIFNFDYMGSSEFEWGAVPAALNFIAEQSSLKTIVSGETQGVFYICPQSYETGVIAVIKALLDDEHSLHLKGWCGLSDRVNHPDEYNQDKVGWLELDNGFFFFVDKDMFEKTKALFEVS
;
A
#
# COMPACT_ATOMS: atom_id res chain seq x y z
N MET A 1 -17.42 17.03 13.96
CA MET A 1 -18.59 16.28 13.47
C MET A 1 -18.75 16.64 12.01
N GLU A 2 -18.60 15.64 11.14
CA GLU A 2 -18.75 15.72 9.68
C GLU A 2 -17.86 16.71 8.91
N GLU A 3 -16.58 16.38 8.79
CA GLU A 3 -15.95 16.54 7.47
C GLU A 3 -16.37 15.28 6.69
N LYS A 4 -17.59 15.31 6.13
CA LYS A 4 -18.01 14.31 5.16
C LYS A 4 -16.92 14.24 4.11
N LEU A 5 -16.37 13.04 3.88
CA LEU A 5 -15.45 12.75 2.79
C LEU A 5 -16.09 13.23 1.49
N LEU A 6 -15.85 14.49 1.14
CA LEU A 6 -15.97 14.95 -0.22
C LEU A 6 -15.04 14.04 -1.02
N LEU A 7 -15.58 13.48 -2.09
CA LEU A 7 -14.80 12.83 -3.14
C LEU A 7 -13.52 13.65 -3.31
N ARG A 8 -12.36 13.02 -3.05
CA ARG A 8 -11.10 13.66 -3.36
C ARG A 8 -11.05 13.66 -4.88
N ASP A 9 -11.44 14.77 -5.50
CA ASP A 9 -11.52 14.91 -6.96
C ASP A 9 -10.17 14.73 -7.66
N HIS A 10 -9.07 14.63 -6.89
CA HIS A 10 -7.71 14.47 -7.37
C HIS A 10 -6.82 13.81 -6.33
N MET A 11 -5.77 13.15 -6.80
CA MET A 11 -4.66 12.68 -5.97
C MET A 11 -3.88 13.86 -5.38
N ARG A 12 -3.45 13.71 -4.14
CA ARG A 12 -2.43 14.52 -3.49
C ARG A 12 -1.04 14.01 -3.88
N CYS A 13 -0.02 14.81 -3.61
CA CYS A 13 1.37 14.38 -3.79
C CYS A 13 1.67 13.14 -2.92
N THR A 14 2.11 12.06 -3.56
CA THR A 14 2.59 10.85 -2.86
C THR A 14 3.88 11.14 -2.12
N ARG A 15 3.88 10.89 -0.80
CA ARG A 15 5.05 11.05 0.09
C ARG A 15 5.25 9.87 1.01
N LEU A 16 4.16 9.18 1.37
CA LEU A 16 4.15 8.08 2.33
C LEU A 16 3.79 6.78 1.63
N ILE A 17 4.75 5.86 1.57
CA ILE A 17 4.57 4.51 1.04
C ILE A 17 5.02 3.51 2.10
N GLN A 18 4.11 2.65 2.52
CA GLN A 18 4.36 1.55 3.43
C GLN A 18 4.74 0.30 2.61
N ARG A 19 5.95 -0.23 2.81
CA ARG A 19 6.39 -1.48 2.17
C ARG A 19 5.70 -2.68 2.81
N LEU A 20 5.35 -3.67 1.98
CA LEU A 20 4.67 -4.89 2.38
C LEU A 20 5.54 -6.10 2.05
N GLU A 21 5.64 -6.99 3.03
CA GLU A 21 6.38 -8.23 2.94
C GLU A 21 5.44 -9.42 2.75
N LYS A 22 5.98 -10.53 2.22
CA LYS A 22 5.26 -11.80 2.14
C LYS A 22 4.69 -12.23 3.51
N PRO A 23 3.59 -13.00 3.53
CA PRO A 23 3.03 -13.51 4.77
C PRO A 23 4.01 -14.51 5.41
N ILE A 24 4.48 -14.23 6.62
CA ILE A 24 5.37 -15.14 7.39
C ILE A 24 4.59 -16.10 8.32
N GLY A 25 3.26 -16.15 8.20
CA GLY A 25 2.39 -17.02 9.00
C GLY A 25 2.29 -16.64 10.49
N ARG A 26 2.80 -15.45 10.87
CA ARG A 26 2.70 -14.89 12.22
C ARG A 26 2.64 -13.37 12.13
N ALA A 27 1.74 -12.75 12.89
CA ALA A 27 1.71 -11.29 13.00
C ALA A 27 2.99 -10.79 13.68
N SER A 28 3.76 -9.94 13.00
CA SER A 28 4.94 -9.32 13.61
C SER A 28 4.50 -8.29 14.66
N PRO A 29 4.85 -8.47 15.95
CA PRO A 29 4.46 -7.56 17.02
C PRO A 29 5.16 -6.19 16.94
N PHE A 30 6.15 -6.04 16.04
CA PHE A 30 6.98 -4.84 15.89
C PHE A 30 6.69 -4.04 14.61
N SER A 31 5.66 -4.41 13.87
CA SER A 31 5.31 -3.78 12.58
C SER A 31 5.11 -2.26 12.67
N PHE A 32 4.82 -1.73 13.86
CA PHE A 32 4.50 -0.32 14.11
C PHE A 32 5.26 0.28 15.30
N GLY A 33 6.42 -0.28 15.66
CA GLY A 33 7.32 0.34 16.64
C GLY A 33 6.66 0.64 18.00
N GLY A 34 6.82 1.88 18.47
CA GLY A 34 6.34 2.37 19.76
C GLY A 34 5.00 3.10 19.72
N GLY A 35 4.36 3.20 18.55
CA GLY A 35 3.09 3.90 18.37
C GLY A 35 1.86 3.08 18.79
N LEU A 36 0.75 3.30 18.08
CA LEU A 36 -0.52 2.63 18.40
C LEU A 36 -0.38 1.12 18.25
N LYS A 37 -1.03 0.36 19.13
CA LYS A 37 -1.12 -1.10 18.98
C LYS A 37 -1.65 -1.44 17.58
N ASN A 38 -0.90 -2.24 16.83
CA ASN A 38 -1.19 -2.60 15.43
C ASN A 38 -1.37 -1.38 14.49
N GLY A 39 -0.69 -0.27 14.76
CA GLY A 39 -0.84 0.96 13.97
C GLY A 39 -2.24 1.58 14.04
N GLY A 40 -3.09 1.12 14.97
CA GLY A 40 -4.51 1.51 15.09
C GLY A 40 -5.50 0.51 14.50
N LEU A 41 -5.05 -0.59 13.90
CA LEU A 41 -5.93 -1.66 13.38
C LEU A 41 -6.48 -2.55 14.49
N SER A 42 -7.70 -3.09 14.28
CA SER A 42 -8.25 -4.13 15.15
C SER A 42 -7.46 -5.44 15.01
N LYS A 43 -7.62 -6.36 15.97
CA LYS A 43 -6.98 -7.67 15.90
C LYS A 43 -7.50 -8.46 14.70
N GLU A 44 -8.80 -8.41 14.46
CA GLU A 44 -9.48 -9.11 13.37
C GLU A 44 -8.98 -8.61 12.01
N ALA A 45 -8.82 -7.29 11.86
CA ALA A 45 -8.23 -6.71 10.65
C ALA A 45 -6.78 -7.18 10.45
N MET A 46 -5.97 -7.21 11.51
CA MET A 46 -4.60 -7.72 11.44
C MET A 46 -4.52 -9.21 11.10
N ASP A 47 -5.42 -10.02 11.65
CA ASP A 47 -5.48 -11.46 11.38
C ASP A 47 -5.78 -11.70 9.89
N VAL A 48 -6.75 -10.97 9.32
CA VAL A 48 -7.08 -11.07 7.88
C VAL A 48 -5.93 -10.60 7.00
N LEU A 49 -5.29 -9.48 7.33
CA LEU A 49 -4.19 -8.93 6.54
C LEU A 49 -2.93 -9.81 6.62
N GLY A 50 -2.69 -10.43 7.78
CA GLY A 50 -1.51 -11.27 8.03
C GLY A 50 -1.43 -12.53 7.14
N ASP A 51 -2.55 -12.99 6.60
CA ASP A 51 -2.62 -14.08 5.63
C ASP A 51 -2.24 -13.64 4.20
N ILE A 52 -2.23 -12.33 3.94
CA ILE A 52 -1.92 -11.73 2.64
C ILE A 52 -0.52 -11.12 2.63
N PHE A 53 -0.18 -10.33 3.64
CA PHE A 53 1.10 -9.63 3.75
C PHE A 53 1.44 -9.24 5.19
N ASN A 54 2.69 -8.83 5.41
CA ASN A 54 3.14 -8.15 6.63
C ASN A 54 3.57 -6.72 6.32
N PHE A 55 3.52 -5.85 7.32
CA PHE A 55 4.04 -4.49 7.20
C PHE A 55 5.52 -4.48 7.53
N ASP A 56 6.35 -4.00 6.61
CA ASP A 56 7.77 -3.74 6.88
C ASP A 56 7.89 -2.56 7.85
N TYR A 57 8.62 -2.74 8.95
CA TYR A 57 8.83 -1.64 9.89
C TYR A 57 9.83 -0.63 9.31
N MET A 58 9.32 0.53 8.87
CA MET A 58 10.12 1.55 8.19
C MET A 58 10.76 2.60 9.13
N GLY A 59 10.53 2.48 10.45
CA GLY A 59 11.20 3.31 11.46
C GLY A 59 10.84 4.81 11.45
N SER A 60 9.70 5.18 10.85
CA SER A 60 9.19 6.56 10.84
C SER A 60 7.83 6.64 11.53
N SER A 61 7.63 7.70 12.30
CA SER A 61 6.46 7.85 13.15
C SER A 61 5.16 7.94 12.34
N GLU A 62 5.20 8.49 11.12
CA GLU A 62 4.04 8.60 10.23
C GLU A 62 3.34 7.24 9.98
N PHE A 63 4.09 6.15 9.99
CA PHE A 63 3.57 4.79 9.83
C PHE A 63 2.91 4.23 11.11
N GLU A 64 3.22 4.80 12.27
CA GLU A 64 2.82 4.30 13.59
C GLU A 64 1.57 4.99 14.17
N TRP A 65 1.14 6.12 13.58
CA TRP A 65 0.07 6.99 14.08
C TRP A 65 -1.19 7.01 13.19
N GLY A 66 -1.55 5.88 12.60
CA GLY A 66 -2.87 5.71 11.98
C GLY A 66 -2.97 6.02 10.48
N ALA A 67 -1.87 6.34 9.80
CA ALA A 67 -1.88 6.54 8.35
C ALA A 67 -2.28 5.24 7.59
N VAL A 68 -1.80 4.08 8.06
CA VAL A 68 -2.16 2.76 7.52
C VAL A 68 -3.66 2.47 7.62
N PRO A 69 -4.30 2.50 8.81
CA PRO A 69 -5.74 2.27 8.88
C PRO A 69 -6.55 3.34 8.12
N ALA A 70 -6.10 4.59 8.05
CA ALA A 70 -6.77 5.61 7.25
C ALA A 70 -6.79 5.25 5.74
N ALA A 71 -5.64 4.82 5.20
CA ALA A 71 -5.54 4.39 3.80
C ALA A 71 -6.38 3.14 3.52
N LEU A 72 -6.35 2.14 4.40
CA LEU A 72 -7.14 0.91 4.27
C LEU A 72 -8.65 1.20 4.34
N ASN A 73 -9.09 2.05 5.26
CA ASN A 73 -10.49 2.46 5.37
C ASN A 73 -10.95 3.18 4.09
N PHE A 74 -10.13 4.08 3.54
CA PHE A 74 -10.44 4.75 2.29
C PHE A 74 -10.62 3.74 1.14
N ILE A 75 -9.73 2.76 1.01
CA ILE A 75 -9.85 1.72 -0.03
C ILE A 75 -11.10 0.87 0.18
N ALA A 76 -11.41 0.49 1.42
CA ALA A 76 -12.62 -0.26 1.77
C ALA A 76 -13.90 0.52 1.43
N GLU A 77 -13.93 1.84 1.72
CA GLU A 77 -15.04 2.72 1.35
C GLU A 77 -15.21 2.78 -0.17
N GLN A 78 -14.13 2.99 -0.94
CA GLN A 78 -14.19 3.01 -2.41
C GLN A 78 -14.60 1.64 -2.99
N SER A 79 -14.14 0.54 -2.40
CA SER A 79 -14.56 -0.82 -2.77
C SER A 79 -16.08 -0.99 -2.56
N SER A 80 -16.62 -0.54 -1.44
CA SER A 80 -18.07 -0.59 -1.17
C SER A 80 -18.91 0.21 -2.18
N LEU A 81 -18.32 1.26 -2.76
CA LEU A 81 -18.92 2.07 -3.83
C LEU A 81 -18.72 1.47 -5.22
N LYS A 82 -17.98 0.36 -5.34
CA LYS A 82 -17.59 -0.29 -6.60
C LYS A 82 -16.80 0.63 -7.53
N THR A 83 -15.99 1.51 -6.94
CA THR A 83 -15.15 2.48 -7.66
C THR A 83 -13.67 2.11 -7.63
N ILE A 84 -13.31 0.90 -7.20
CA ILE A 84 -11.94 0.39 -7.27
C ILE A 84 -11.72 -0.35 -8.60
N VAL A 85 -10.58 -0.09 -9.23
CA VAL A 85 -10.07 -0.82 -10.41
C VAL A 85 -8.74 -1.48 -10.10
N SER A 86 -8.39 -2.47 -10.91
CA SER A 86 -7.09 -3.12 -10.88
C SER A 86 -6.49 -3.17 -12.29
N GLY A 87 -5.15 -3.19 -12.36
CA GLY A 87 -4.44 -3.26 -13.64
C GLY A 87 -2.97 -3.56 -13.45
N GLU A 88 -2.22 -3.45 -14.55
CA GLU A 88 -0.78 -3.68 -14.58
C GLU A 88 -0.10 -2.58 -15.41
N THR A 89 1.05 -2.10 -14.97
CA THR A 89 1.94 -1.24 -15.75
C THR A 89 3.39 -1.64 -15.51
N GLN A 90 4.14 -1.87 -16.59
CA GLN A 90 5.57 -2.22 -16.52
C GLN A 90 5.88 -3.40 -15.58
N GLY A 91 5.03 -4.43 -15.55
CA GLY A 91 5.21 -5.60 -14.69
C GLY A 91 4.83 -5.37 -13.22
N VAL A 92 4.23 -4.23 -12.89
CA VAL A 92 3.74 -3.89 -11.55
C VAL A 92 2.22 -3.87 -11.55
N PHE A 93 1.61 -4.72 -10.74
CA PHE A 93 0.16 -4.77 -10.54
C PHE A 93 -0.28 -3.65 -9.60
N TYR A 94 -1.49 -3.11 -9.77
CA TYR A 94 -2.03 -2.08 -8.88
C TYR A 94 -3.52 -2.24 -8.61
N ILE A 95 -3.96 -1.71 -7.47
CA ILE A 95 -5.37 -1.60 -7.05
C ILE A 95 -5.60 -0.18 -6.56
N CYS A 96 -6.54 0.55 -7.18
CA CYS A 96 -6.76 1.96 -6.85
C CYS A 96 -8.19 2.41 -7.17
N PRO A 97 -8.64 3.57 -6.65
CA PRO A 97 -9.85 4.21 -7.14
C PRO A 97 -9.77 4.49 -8.64
N GLN A 98 -10.86 4.26 -9.37
CA GLN A 98 -10.95 4.44 -10.82
C GLN A 98 -10.53 5.85 -11.25
N SER A 99 -10.91 6.87 -10.48
CA SER A 99 -10.54 8.27 -10.75
C SER A 99 -9.04 8.54 -10.63
N TYR A 100 -8.26 7.65 -10.00
CA TYR A 100 -6.84 7.83 -9.74
C TYR A 100 -5.93 7.04 -10.68
N GLU A 101 -6.48 6.15 -11.51
CA GLU A 101 -5.72 5.19 -12.32
C GLU A 101 -4.57 5.84 -13.10
N THR A 102 -4.83 6.96 -13.79
CA THR A 102 -3.79 7.69 -14.55
C THR A 102 -2.66 8.20 -13.64
N GLY A 103 -2.99 8.72 -12.46
CA GLY A 103 -2.02 9.22 -11.50
C GLY A 103 -1.23 8.10 -10.83
N VAL A 104 -1.87 6.97 -10.51
CA VAL A 104 -1.21 5.77 -9.98
C VAL A 104 -0.20 5.22 -10.99
N ILE A 105 -0.56 5.12 -12.27
CA ILE A 105 0.37 4.71 -13.33
C ILE A 105 1.56 5.68 -13.41
N ALA A 106 1.33 6.98 -13.29
CA ALA A 106 2.40 7.98 -13.30
C ALA A 106 3.33 7.85 -12.08
N VAL A 107 2.79 7.59 -10.89
CA VAL A 107 3.59 7.36 -9.67
C VAL A 107 4.43 6.11 -9.80
N ILE A 108 3.87 4.99 -10.27
CA ILE A 108 4.61 3.73 -10.47
C ILE A 108 5.75 3.93 -11.46
N LYS A 109 5.50 4.64 -12.58
CA LYS A 109 6.55 5.00 -13.55
C LYS A 109 7.67 5.82 -12.92
N ALA A 110 7.32 6.83 -12.13
CA ALA A 110 8.31 7.66 -11.43
C ALA A 110 9.14 6.83 -10.42
N LEU A 111 8.50 5.92 -9.68
CA LEU A 111 9.19 5.02 -8.75
C LEU A 111 10.16 4.04 -9.44
N LEU A 112 9.84 3.60 -10.65
CA LEU A 112 10.70 2.71 -11.44
C LEU A 112 11.88 3.47 -12.07
N ASP A 113 11.65 4.70 -12.51
CA ASP A 113 12.65 5.54 -13.18
C ASP A 113 13.61 6.21 -12.18
N ASP A 114 13.06 7.01 -11.25
CA ASP A 114 13.80 7.69 -10.19
C ASP A 114 12.88 8.01 -8.99
N GLU A 115 12.90 7.16 -7.96
CA GLU A 115 12.06 7.36 -6.76
C GLU A 115 12.39 8.65 -6.00
N HIS A 116 13.59 9.23 -6.18
CA HIS A 116 13.96 10.48 -5.51
C HIS A 116 13.16 11.68 -6.04
N SER A 117 12.65 11.59 -7.26
CA SER A 117 11.78 12.61 -7.87
C SER A 117 10.48 12.84 -7.08
N LEU A 118 10.01 11.84 -6.31
CA LEU A 118 8.79 11.92 -5.50
C LEU A 118 9.01 12.50 -4.10
N HIS A 119 10.27 12.68 -3.68
CA HIS A 119 10.62 13.19 -2.36
C HIS A 119 9.89 12.45 -1.21
N LEU A 120 9.93 11.12 -1.27
CA LEU A 120 9.30 10.24 -0.29
C LEU A 120 9.91 10.43 1.11
N LYS A 121 9.11 10.14 2.14
CA LYS A 121 9.54 10.15 3.55
C LYS A 121 10.34 8.91 3.95
N GLY A 122 10.22 7.84 3.18
CA GLY A 122 10.99 6.62 3.34
C GLY A 122 11.34 6.05 1.98
N TRP A 123 12.42 5.28 1.93
CA TRP A 123 12.84 4.54 0.75
C TRP A 123 11.71 3.61 0.25
N CYS A 124 11.36 3.61 -1.04
CA CYS A 124 10.32 2.71 -1.56
C CYS A 124 10.94 1.39 -2.02
N GLY A 125 12.06 1.46 -2.74
CA GLY A 125 12.80 0.30 -3.23
C GLY A 125 12.11 -0.49 -4.32
N LEU A 126 11.15 0.11 -5.04
CA LEU A 126 10.44 -0.56 -6.14
C LEU A 126 11.39 -0.88 -7.30
N SER A 127 12.16 0.13 -7.77
CA SER A 127 13.11 -0.04 -8.88
C SER A 127 14.15 -1.13 -8.57
N ASP A 128 14.75 -1.08 -7.39
CA ASP A 128 15.71 -2.10 -6.95
C ASP A 128 15.09 -3.50 -6.93
N ARG A 129 13.85 -3.63 -6.45
CA ARG A 129 13.17 -4.93 -6.41
C ARG A 129 12.89 -5.48 -7.82
N VAL A 130 12.55 -4.62 -8.78
CA VAL A 130 12.26 -5.01 -10.17
C VAL A 130 13.54 -5.33 -10.94
N ASN A 131 14.59 -4.52 -10.78
CA ASN A 131 15.83 -4.63 -11.55
C ASN A 131 16.83 -5.64 -10.97
N HIS A 132 16.79 -5.88 -9.66
CA HIS A 132 17.70 -6.77 -8.94
C HIS A 132 16.96 -7.81 -8.09
N PRO A 133 16.13 -8.67 -8.72
CA PRO A 133 15.23 -9.58 -8.00
C PRO A 133 15.95 -10.61 -7.11
N ASP A 134 17.25 -10.86 -7.35
CA ASP A 134 18.04 -11.86 -6.62
C ASP A 134 18.94 -11.26 -5.54
N GLU A 135 19.12 -9.94 -5.47
CA GLU A 135 20.17 -9.31 -4.65
C GLU A 135 19.65 -8.76 -3.31
N TYR A 136 18.40 -8.33 -3.24
CA TYR A 136 17.87 -7.58 -2.09
C TYR A 136 16.52 -8.10 -1.59
N ASN A 137 16.42 -8.25 -0.26
CA ASN A 137 15.25 -8.60 0.56
C ASN A 137 14.02 -9.04 -0.26
N GLN A 138 14.03 -10.32 -0.67
CA GLN A 138 13.05 -10.93 -1.57
C GLN A 138 11.63 -10.96 -1.02
N ASP A 139 11.45 -10.65 0.26
CA ASP A 139 10.16 -10.67 0.92
C ASP A 139 9.35 -9.41 0.62
N LYS A 140 9.99 -8.28 0.25
CA LYS A 140 9.34 -7.02 -0.11
C LYS A 140 8.74 -7.09 -1.50
N VAL A 141 7.43 -7.30 -1.59
CA VAL A 141 6.75 -7.56 -2.86
C VAL A 141 5.44 -6.81 -3.06
N GLY A 142 5.03 -6.01 -2.08
CA GLY A 142 3.88 -5.13 -2.17
C GLY A 142 4.15 -3.78 -1.51
N TRP A 143 3.30 -2.82 -1.82
CA TRP A 143 3.36 -1.47 -1.27
C TRP A 143 1.95 -0.91 -1.11
N LEU A 144 1.73 -0.20 -0.01
CA LEU A 144 0.51 0.56 0.26
C LEU A 144 0.88 2.05 0.33
N GLU A 145 0.35 2.83 -0.60
CA GLU A 145 0.51 4.27 -0.59
C GLU A 145 -0.54 4.91 0.34
N LEU A 146 -0.08 5.76 1.27
CA LEU A 146 -0.86 6.19 2.42
C LEU A 146 -1.53 7.56 2.25
N ASP A 147 -1.01 8.42 1.37
CA ASP A 147 -1.57 9.76 1.17
C ASP A 147 -2.87 9.71 0.36
N ASN A 148 -2.98 8.78 -0.58
CA ASN A 148 -4.04 8.63 -1.56
C ASN A 148 -4.78 7.30 -1.46
N GLY A 149 -4.18 6.27 -0.86
CA GLY A 149 -4.84 4.98 -0.64
C GLY A 149 -4.94 4.16 -1.91
N PHE A 150 -3.81 3.61 -2.35
CA PHE A 150 -3.75 2.59 -3.38
C PHE A 150 -2.65 1.58 -3.09
N PHE A 151 -2.79 0.38 -3.67
CA PHE A 151 -1.78 -0.66 -3.60
C PHE A 151 -1.05 -0.82 -4.92
N PHE A 152 0.18 -1.30 -4.84
CA PHE A 152 0.89 -1.86 -5.98
C PHE A 152 1.79 -3.03 -5.56
N PHE A 153 2.07 -3.94 -6.50
CA PHE A 153 2.71 -5.24 -6.22
C PHE A 153 3.59 -5.71 -7.37
N VAL A 154 4.66 -6.43 -7.03
CA VAL A 154 5.42 -7.26 -7.99
C VAL A 154 5.05 -8.74 -7.85
N ASP A 155 4.45 -9.14 -6.73
CA ASP A 155 3.97 -10.51 -6.50
C ASP A 155 2.49 -10.64 -6.86
N LYS A 156 2.21 -11.53 -7.81
CA LYS A 156 0.86 -11.74 -8.33
C LYS A 156 -0.08 -12.40 -7.32
N ASP A 157 0.41 -13.31 -6.47
CA ASP A 157 -0.43 -13.99 -5.48
C ASP A 157 -0.92 -12.99 -4.42
N MET A 158 -0.02 -12.13 -3.93
CA MET A 158 -0.38 -11.03 -3.02
C MET A 158 -1.39 -10.08 -3.65
N PHE A 159 -1.21 -9.74 -4.93
CA PHE A 159 -2.15 -8.92 -5.68
C PHE A 159 -3.56 -9.55 -5.76
N GLU A 160 -3.67 -10.80 -6.21
CA GLU A 160 -4.97 -11.48 -6.36
C GLU A 160 -5.69 -11.66 -5.02
N LYS A 161 -4.95 -11.99 -3.95
CA LYS A 161 -5.51 -12.05 -2.59
C LYS A 161 -6.00 -10.69 -2.11
N THR A 162 -5.26 -9.62 -2.40
CA THR A 162 -5.69 -8.26 -2.05
C THR A 162 -6.91 -7.83 -2.87
N LYS A 163 -6.96 -8.17 -4.16
CA LYS A 163 -8.16 -7.96 -4.98
C LYS A 163 -9.38 -8.66 -4.37
N ALA A 164 -9.23 -9.92 -3.98
CA ALA A 164 -10.30 -10.70 -3.36
C ALA A 164 -10.76 -10.08 -2.03
N LEU A 165 -9.83 -9.60 -1.19
CA LEU A 165 -10.15 -8.91 0.06
C LEU A 165 -11.03 -7.68 -0.15
N PHE A 166 -10.76 -6.90 -1.20
CA PHE A 166 -11.51 -5.69 -1.53
C PHE A 166 -12.57 -5.90 -2.63
N GLU A 167 -12.96 -7.15 -2.91
CA GLU A 167 -14.00 -7.51 -3.90
C GLU A 167 -13.81 -6.86 -5.29
N VAL A 168 -12.56 -6.72 -5.72
CA VAL A 168 -12.18 -6.11 -7.00
C VAL A 168 -12.22 -7.16 -8.11
N SER A 169 -13.06 -6.94 -9.14
CA SER A 169 -13.12 -7.77 -10.35
C SER A 169 -11.89 -7.62 -11.23
#